data_AF-R9CDX5-F1
#
_entry.id   AF-R9CDX5-F1
#
_cell.length_a   1.000
_cell.length_b   1.000
_cell.length_c   1.000
_cell.angle_alpha   90.00
_cell.angle_beta   90.00
_cell.angle_gamma   90.00
#
_symmetry.space_group_name_H-M   'P 1'
#
loop_
_entity.id
_entity.type
_entity.pdbx_description
1 polymer ?
#
loop_
_entity_poly.entity_id
_entity_poly.type
_entity_poly.pdbx_seq_one_letter_code
_entity_poly.pdbx_strand_id
1 'polypeptide(L)'
;MNKKFTAIIISLLIGFSMISCQNGDKDNNISEKNNTGSFSNNNDDSKNNINNSNNESSEIVSDDARIYYYDVVIDKIVYINKTIEIKDKATATALINELKKSPNSDISPAISNDISLISAKVNDENDTITLNFSSNFVEAQNLGSGAETNTLKAICNTFGDYFNVSNVIINLDDKPYTSGHILMKDGDSFKVDTNNSIELK
;
A
#
# COMPACT_ATOMS: atom_id res chain seq x y z
N MET A 1 33.31 6.56 24.77
CA MET A 1 34.28 7.07 23.78
C MET A 1 35.21 5.93 23.40
N ASN A 2 35.09 5.37 22.19
CA ASN A 2 36.08 4.50 21.55
C ASN A 2 35.75 4.49 20.04
N LYS A 3 36.46 5.32 19.29
CA LYS A 3 36.35 5.46 17.83
C LYS A 3 37.19 4.37 17.17
N LYS A 4 36.66 3.70 16.16
CA LYS A 4 37.46 3.02 15.13
C LYS A 4 36.90 3.38 13.76
N PHE A 5 37.70 4.13 13.02
CA PHE A 5 37.53 4.51 11.62
C PHE A 5 38.25 3.50 10.74
N THR A 6 37.60 3.00 9.68
CA THR A 6 38.22 2.45 8.46
C THR A 6 37.13 2.45 7.37
N ALA A 7 37.08 3.43 6.47
CA ALA A 7 37.82 3.58 5.21
C ALA A 7 37.00 3.06 4.01
N ILE A 8 36.53 4.02 3.23
CA ILE A 8 35.76 3.95 1.98
C ILE A 8 36.70 3.51 0.84
N ILE A 9 36.28 2.57 0.00
CA ILE A 9 36.86 2.37 -1.34
C ILE A 9 35.74 2.51 -2.37
N ILE A 10 35.77 3.64 -3.06
CA ILE A 10 35.02 3.94 -4.27
C ILE A 10 35.82 3.36 -5.43
N SER A 11 35.23 2.43 -6.19
CA SER A 11 35.70 2.10 -7.54
C SER A 11 34.54 2.15 -8.51
N LEU A 12 34.49 3.30 -9.17
CA LEU A 12 33.65 3.68 -10.29
C LEU A 12 34.16 2.95 -11.55
N LEU A 13 33.35 2.07 -12.16
CA LEU A 13 33.54 1.69 -13.57
C LEU A 13 32.19 1.64 -14.28
N ILE A 14 31.93 2.73 -15.00
CA ILE A 14 30.87 2.93 -15.96
C ILE A 14 31.26 2.17 -17.23
N GLY A 15 30.37 1.31 -17.71
CA GLY A 15 30.44 0.69 -19.03
C GLY A 15 29.06 0.69 -19.67
N PHE A 16 28.68 1.82 -20.25
CA PHE A 16 27.57 1.89 -21.20
C PHE A 16 28.00 1.27 -22.53
N SER A 17 27.19 0.37 -23.07
CA SER A 17 27.07 0.18 -24.52
C SER A 17 25.68 -0.40 -24.84
N MET A 18 24.82 0.48 -25.33
CA MET A 18 23.58 0.18 -26.01
C MET A 18 23.89 -0.24 -27.46
N ILE A 19 23.33 -1.36 -27.89
CA ILE A 19 23.11 -1.77 -29.28
C ILE A 19 21.69 -2.36 -29.24
N SER A 20 20.61 -1.65 -29.56
CA SER A 20 20.12 -1.12 -30.85
C SER A 20 20.10 -2.15 -31.99
N CYS A 21 18.94 -2.80 -32.15
CA CYS A 21 18.22 -2.96 -33.43
C CYS A 21 16.89 -3.70 -33.17
N GLN A 22 15.76 -2.98 -33.25
CA GLN A 22 14.43 -3.56 -33.38
C GLN A 22 13.77 -2.91 -34.60
N ASN A 23 13.60 -3.70 -35.66
CA ASN A 23 12.63 -3.46 -36.72
C ASN A 23 12.06 -4.84 -37.08
N GLY A 24 10.75 -4.98 -36.88
CA GLY A 24 10.00 -6.19 -37.14
C GLY A 24 8.53 -5.83 -37.19
N ASP A 25 8.04 -5.75 -38.41
CA ASP A 25 6.73 -5.33 -38.92
C ASP A 25 5.51 -5.67 -38.06
N LYS A 26 4.54 -4.74 -38.02
CA LYS A 26 3.14 -5.06 -37.73
C LYS A 26 2.25 -4.48 -38.82
N ASP A 27 1.83 -5.39 -39.69
CA ASP A 27 0.70 -5.23 -40.59
C ASP A 27 -0.62 -5.07 -39.80
N ASN A 28 -1.36 -4.03 -40.19
CA ASN A 28 -2.77 -4.00 -40.57
C ASN A 28 -3.71 -5.11 -40.04
N ASN A 29 -4.74 -4.76 -39.26
CA ASN A 29 -6.06 -4.40 -39.82
C ASN A 29 -7.15 -4.27 -38.74
N ILE A 30 -8.03 -3.31 -39.02
CA ILE A 30 -9.33 -3.02 -38.41
C ILE A 30 -10.34 -4.09 -38.86
N SER A 31 -11.23 -4.55 -37.98
CA SER A 31 -12.67 -4.59 -38.25
C SER A 31 -13.47 -5.05 -37.03
N GLU A 32 -14.35 -4.16 -36.62
CA GLU A 32 -15.50 -4.40 -35.77
C GLU A 32 -16.58 -5.30 -36.43
N LYS A 33 -17.41 -5.83 -35.53
CA LYS A 33 -18.89 -5.95 -35.59
C LYS A 33 -19.57 -7.14 -36.29
N ASN A 34 -20.32 -7.81 -35.40
CA ASN A 34 -21.75 -8.13 -35.47
C ASN A 34 -22.20 -9.33 -36.30
N ASN A 35 -22.75 -10.31 -35.60
CA ASN A 35 -23.90 -11.06 -36.11
C ASN A 35 -25.01 -11.16 -35.06
N THR A 36 -26.10 -10.49 -35.37
CA THR A 36 -27.45 -10.67 -34.85
C THR A 36 -28.03 -11.99 -35.33
N GLY A 37 -28.57 -12.79 -34.42
CA GLY A 37 -29.40 -13.95 -34.71
C GLY A 37 -30.52 -14.04 -33.69
N SER A 38 -31.74 -13.73 -34.12
CA SER A 38 -32.99 -13.83 -33.37
C SER A 38 -33.58 -15.22 -33.51
N PHE A 39 -34.04 -15.85 -32.42
CA PHE A 39 -35.06 -16.90 -32.45
C PHE A 39 -35.94 -16.91 -31.18
N SER A 40 -37.23 -16.65 -31.45
CA SER A 40 -38.50 -16.89 -30.76
C SER A 40 -38.60 -17.77 -29.49
N ASN A 41 -39.28 -17.19 -28.49
CA ASN A 41 -40.32 -17.69 -27.55
C ASN A 41 -40.39 -19.17 -27.14
N ASN A 42 -40.48 -19.41 -25.82
CA ASN A 42 -41.70 -19.93 -25.17
C ASN A 42 -41.66 -19.73 -23.64
N ASN A 43 -42.82 -19.40 -23.07
CA ASN A 43 -43.11 -19.31 -21.65
C ASN A 43 -43.11 -20.70 -20.99
N ASP A 44 -42.56 -20.81 -19.78
CA ASP A 44 -43.12 -21.69 -18.76
C ASP A 44 -42.80 -21.19 -17.34
N ASP A 45 -43.80 -21.30 -16.49
CA ASP A 45 -43.85 -20.84 -15.11
C ASP A 45 -42.94 -21.69 -14.21
N SER A 46 -42.00 -21.07 -13.50
CA SER A 46 -41.61 -21.59 -12.18
C SER A 46 -41.00 -20.51 -11.30
N LYS A 47 -41.79 -20.11 -10.29
CA LYS A 47 -41.32 -19.38 -9.13
C LYS A 47 -40.23 -20.19 -8.43
N ASN A 48 -39.00 -19.71 -8.48
CA ASN A 48 -38.00 -20.06 -7.48
C ASN A 48 -37.31 -18.80 -6.97
N ASN A 49 -38.00 -18.16 -6.03
CA ASN A 49 -37.47 -17.05 -5.25
C ASN A 49 -36.65 -17.64 -4.11
N ILE A 50 -35.40 -18.02 -4.40
CA ILE A 50 -34.43 -18.41 -3.37
C ILE A 50 -33.70 -17.13 -2.95
N ASN A 51 -34.37 -16.34 -2.11
CA ASN A 51 -33.70 -15.34 -1.29
C ASN A 51 -32.99 -16.08 -0.15
N ASN A 52 -31.81 -16.65 -0.44
CA ASN A 52 -30.91 -17.09 0.61
C ASN A 52 -30.09 -15.88 1.06
N SER A 53 -30.75 -14.97 1.79
CA SER A 53 -30.05 -13.99 2.59
C SER A 53 -29.47 -14.73 3.79
N ASN A 54 -28.30 -15.32 3.59
CA ASN A 54 -27.42 -15.66 4.68
C ASN A 54 -27.03 -14.33 5.33
N ASN A 55 -27.80 -13.91 6.33
CA ASN A 55 -27.34 -12.91 7.30
C ASN A 55 -26.21 -13.57 8.10
N GLU A 56 -25.02 -13.63 7.52
CA GLU A 56 -23.81 -13.71 8.33
C GLU A 56 -23.76 -12.42 9.13
N SER A 57 -24.01 -12.54 10.43
CA SER A 57 -23.80 -11.45 11.37
C SER A 57 -22.31 -11.12 11.34
N SER A 58 -21.94 -10.01 10.71
CA SER A 58 -20.55 -9.56 10.70
C SER A 58 -20.09 -9.28 12.12
N GLU A 59 -18.94 -9.87 12.49
CA GLU A 59 -18.33 -9.64 13.79
C GLU A 59 -17.65 -8.28 13.76
N ILE A 60 -18.08 -7.37 14.64
CA ILE A 60 -17.46 -6.06 14.80
C ILE A 60 -16.74 -6.03 16.15
N VAL A 61 -15.43 -5.81 16.11
CA VAL A 61 -14.57 -5.65 17.28
C VAL A 61 -13.97 -4.25 17.24
N SER A 62 -13.76 -3.65 18.41
CA SER A 62 -13.05 -2.37 18.55
C SER A 62 -11.69 -2.61 19.18
N ASP A 63 -10.68 -1.90 18.71
CA ASP A 63 -9.32 -1.96 19.25
C ASP A 63 -8.63 -0.60 19.13
N ASP A 64 -7.61 -0.35 19.94
CA ASP A 64 -6.87 0.91 19.92
C ASP A 64 -5.66 0.82 18.99
N ALA A 65 -5.47 1.83 18.16
CA ALA A 65 -4.37 1.94 17.22
C ALA A 65 -3.78 3.35 17.23
N ARG A 66 -2.46 3.44 17.01
CA ARG A 66 -1.80 4.71 16.65
C ARG A 66 -1.78 4.85 15.15
N ILE A 67 -2.36 5.94 14.66
CA ILE A 67 -2.35 6.27 13.24
C ILE A 67 -1.34 7.38 13.01
N TYR A 68 -0.30 7.09 12.23
CA TYR A 68 0.81 8.00 11.99
C TYR A 68 0.62 8.79 10.69
N TYR A 69 1.11 10.02 10.67
CA TYR A 69 1.03 10.96 9.56
C TYR A 69 2.35 11.71 9.40
N TYR A 70 2.56 12.29 8.22
CA TYR A 70 3.62 13.26 7.99
C TYR A 70 3.04 14.67 8.03
N ASP A 71 3.47 15.46 9.01
CA ASP A 71 3.18 16.89 9.05
C ASP A 71 4.28 17.64 8.29
N VAL A 72 3.93 18.12 7.11
CA VAL A 72 4.83 18.87 6.20
C VAL A 72 5.23 20.24 6.74
N VAL A 73 4.45 20.83 7.66
CA VAL A 73 4.67 22.18 8.17
C VAL A 73 5.83 22.18 9.17
N ILE A 74 5.86 21.16 10.04
CA ILE A 74 6.92 21.01 11.05
C ILE A 74 7.98 19.96 10.67
N ASP A 75 7.85 19.35 9.49
CA ASP A 75 8.72 18.29 8.96
C ASP A 75 8.93 17.13 9.95
N LYS A 76 7.81 16.58 10.44
CA LYS A 76 7.84 15.49 11.44
C LYS A 76 6.75 14.45 11.22
N ILE A 77 7.05 13.24 11.69
CA ILE A 77 6.02 12.23 11.91
C ILE A 77 5.23 12.61 13.16
N VAL A 78 3.91 12.59 13.02
CA VAL A 78 2.97 12.83 14.11
C VAL A 78 1.98 11.67 14.19
N TYR A 79 1.27 11.51 15.30
CA TYR A 79 0.26 10.46 15.44
C TYR A 79 -0.95 10.89 16.26
N ILE A 80 -2.05 10.18 16.08
CA ILE A 80 -3.22 10.20 16.97
C ILE A 80 -3.47 8.79 17.49
N ASN A 81 -3.94 8.69 18.73
CA ASN A 81 -4.52 7.45 19.26
C ASN A 81 -5.99 7.36 18.83
N LYS A 82 -6.42 6.21 18.32
CA LYS A 82 -7.78 6.02 17.83
C LYS A 82 -8.29 4.62 18.14
N THR A 83 -9.52 4.53 18.63
CA THR A 83 -10.26 3.28 18.63
C THR A 83 -10.81 3.02 17.23
N ILE A 84 -10.37 1.94 16.59
CA ILE A 84 -10.77 1.53 15.25
C ILE A 84 -11.84 0.43 15.31
N GLU A 85 -12.76 0.44 14.35
CA GLU A 85 -13.72 -0.63 14.17
C GLU A 85 -13.19 -1.66 13.16
N ILE A 86 -13.06 -2.90 13.60
CA ILE A 86 -12.59 -4.03 12.80
C ILE A 86 -13.80 -4.90 12.49
N LYS A 87 -14.15 -4.97 11.21
CA LYS A 87 -15.23 -5.83 10.70
C LYS A 87 -14.63 -7.09 10.09
N ASP A 88 -15.21 -8.23 10.41
CA ASP A 88 -14.85 -9.53 9.81
C ASP A 88 -13.34 -9.84 9.89
N LYS A 89 -12.72 -9.43 11.01
CA LYS A 89 -11.27 -9.61 11.30
C LYS A 89 -10.34 -8.95 10.27
N ALA A 90 -10.83 -7.99 9.49
CA ALA A 90 -10.08 -7.28 8.46
C ALA A 90 -9.27 -6.09 9.04
N THR A 91 -8.39 -6.36 10.01
CA THR A 91 -7.67 -5.31 10.75
C THR A 91 -6.80 -4.43 9.87
N ALA A 92 -6.07 -5.01 8.93
CA ALA A 92 -5.24 -4.24 7.99
C ALA A 92 -6.07 -3.27 7.13
N THR A 93 -7.27 -3.69 6.73
CA THR A 93 -8.22 -2.84 6.00
C THR A 93 -8.71 -1.68 6.88
N ALA A 94 -8.99 -1.94 8.16
CA ALA A 94 -9.38 -0.91 9.11
C ALA A 94 -8.26 0.15 9.27
N LEU A 95 -7.01 -0.26 9.42
CA LEU A 95 -5.86 0.65 9.50
C LEU A 95 -5.68 1.51 8.24
N ILE A 96 -5.79 0.92 7.04
CA ILE A 96 -5.73 1.69 5.79
C ILE A 96 -6.86 2.70 5.69
N ASN A 97 -8.07 2.32 6.08
CA ASN A 97 -9.21 3.23 6.08
C ASN A 97 -8.99 4.43 7.02
N GLU A 98 -8.24 4.25 8.11
CA GLU A 98 -7.84 5.37 8.97
C GLU A 98 -6.71 6.22 8.37
N LEU A 99 -5.71 5.61 7.73
CA LEU A 99 -4.63 6.34 7.03
C LEU A 99 -5.14 7.20 5.87
N LYS A 100 -6.27 6.81 5.27
CA LYS A 100 -7.00 7.57 4.24
C LYS A 100 -7.72 8.80 4.77
N LYS A 101 -7.86 8.92 6.09
CA LYS A 101 -8.49 10.07 6.74
C LYS A 101 -7.42 11.00 7.26
N SER A 102 -7.64 12.29 7.05
CA SER A 102 -6.80 13.33 7.64
C SER A 102 -7.05 13.44 9.15
N PRO A 103 -6.03 13.71 9.97
CA PRO A 103 -6.20 13.86 11.42
C PRO A 103 -6.79 15.23 11.81
N ASN A 104 -6.64 16.28 10.98
CA ASN A 104 -7.19 17.63 11.16
C ASN A 104 -7.11 18.46 9.86
N SER A 105 -7.59 19.70 9.84
CA SER A 105 -7.60 20.53 8.61
C SER A 105 -6.23 20.81 7.98
N ASP A 106 -5.15 20.66 8.74
CA ASP A 106 -3.82 21.16 8.37
C ASP A 106 -2.90 20.04 7.86
N ILE A 107 -3.18 18.80 8.25
CA ILE A 107 -2.37 17.63 7.90
C ILE A 107 -3.13 16.77 6.90
N SER A 108 -2.49 16.45 5.78
CA SER A 108 -3.08 15.60 4.74
C SER A 108 -3.24 14.15 5.21
N PRO A 109 -4.14 13.36 4.60
CA PRO A 109 -4.15 11.92 4.78
C PRO A 109 -2.78 11.32 4.50
N ALA A 110 -2.41 10.24 5.20
CA ALA A 110 -1.13 9.58 4.99
C ALA A 110 -1.09 8.86 3.63
N ILE A 111 -2.22 8.36 3.16
CA ILE A 111 -2.36 7.63 1.89
C ILE A 111 -3.54 8.17 1.09
N SER A 112 -3.43 8.17 -0.24
CA SER A 112 -4.53 8.57 -1.13
C SER A 112 -5.72 7.61 -1.03
N ASN A 113 -6.93 8.15 -1.22
CA ASN A 113 -8.17 7.36 -1.22
C ASN A 113 -8.22 6.32 -2.36
N ASP A 114 -7.51 6.59 -3.46
CA ASP A 114 -7.47 5.75 -4.66
C ASP A 114 -6.58 4.51 -4.51
N ILE A 115 -5.84 4.41 -3.39
CA ILE A 115 -4.96 3.27 -3.14
C ILE A 115 -5.73 2.09 -2.56
N SER A 116 -5.49 0.90 -3.10
CA SER A 116 -6.05 -0.35 -2.58
C SER A 116 -4.96 -1.19 -1.91
N LEU A 117 -5.27 -1.74 -0.74
CA LEU A 117 -4.48 -2.80 -0.12
C LEU A 117 -4.99 -4.13 -0.65
N ILE A 118 -4.13 -4.87 -1.36
CA ILE A 118 -4.42 -6.18 -1.93
C ILE A 118 -4.29 -7.26 -0.86
N SER A 119 -3.22 -7.20 -0.05
CA SER A 119 -3.06 -8.12 1.07
C SER A 119 -2.14 -7.56 2.16
N ALA A 120 -2.30 -8.08 3.37
CA ALA A 120 -1.38 -7.89 4.48
C ALA A 120 -1.10 -9.25 5.13
N LYS A 121 0.17 -9.57 5.35
CA LYS A 121 0.61 -10.87 5.90
C LYS A 121 1.63 -10.65 6.98
N VAL A 122 1.26 -10.98 8.22
CA VAL A 122 2.18 -10.96 9.36
C VAL A 122 3.05 -12.22 9.33
N ASN A 123 4.32 -12.07 9.67
CA ASN A 123 5.26 -13.15 9.89
C ASN A 123 5.97 -12.91 11.23
N ASP A 124 5.42 -13.51 12.28
CA ASP A 124 5.92 -13.36 13.65
C ASP A 124 7.35 -13.93 13.80
N GLU A 125 7.69 -14.99 13.06
CA GLU A 125 9.03 -15.61 13.12
C GLU A 125 10.11 -14.66 12.62
N ASN A 126 9.79 -13.84 11.62
CA ASN A 126 10.72 -12.88 11.03
C ASN A 126 10.52 -11.45 11.55
N ASP A 127 9.61 -11.25 12.51
CA ASP A 127 9.30 -9.93 13.08
C ASP A 127 8.95 -8.90 11.98
N THR A 128 8.09 -9.34 11.04
CA THR A 128 7.72 -8.57 9.84
C THR A 128 6.23 -8.61 9.54
N ILE A 129 5.75 -7.58 8.83
CA ILE A 129 4.49 -7.61 8.09
C ILE A 129 4.73 -7.19 6.65
N THR A 130 4.17 -7.94 5.70
CA THR A 130 4.21 -7.61 4.27
C THR A 130 2.88 -7.01 3.85
N LEU A 131 2.93 -5.79 3.30
CA LEU A 131 1.80 -5.08 2.71
C LEU A 131 1.94 -5.09 1.20
N ASN A 132 0.92 -5.55 0.48
CA ASN A 132 0.87 -5.47 -0.97
C ASN A 132 -0.23 -4.50 -1.37
N PHE A 133 0.15 -3.39 -2.02
CA PHE A 133 -0.75 -2.38 -2.54
C PHE A 133 -0.92 -2.50 -4.06
N SER A 134 -1.94 -1.83 -4.59
CA SER A 134 -2.12 -1.67 -6.03
C SER A 134 -0.98 -0.86 -6.67
N SER A 135 -0.62 -1.19 -7.92
CA SER A 135 0.47 -0.53 -8.66
C SER A 135 0.32 0.98 -8.86
N ASN A 136 -0.90 1.54 -8.76
CA ASN A 136 -1.13 2.97 -8.82
C ASN A 136 -0.63 3.74 -7.58
N PHE A 137 -0.06 3.08 -6.57
CA PHE A 137 0.42 3.69 -5.32
C PHE A 137 1.26 4.95 -5.56
N VAL A 138 2.27 4.86 -6.42
CA VAL A 138 3.20 5.98 -6.65
C VAL A 138 2.52 7.10 -7.43
N GLU A 139 1.82 6.77 -8.52
CA GLU A 139 1.19 7.75 -9.40
C GLU A 139 0.04 8.50 -8.72
N ALA A 140 -0.79 7.81 -7.95
CA ALA A 140 -1.96 8.42 -7.31
C ALA A 140 -1.60 9.30 -6.11
N GLN A 141 -0.40 9.13 -5.52
CA GLN A 141 0.09 10.04 -4.49
C GLN A 141 0.97 11.17 -5.06
N ASN A 142 1.71 10.92 -6.14
CA ASN A 142 2.54 11.91 -6.86
C ASN A 142 3.41 12.78 -5.93
N LEU A 143 4.11 12.12 -5.00
CA LEU A 143 4.90 12.78 -3.96
C LEU A 143 6.35 12.98 -4.40
N GLY A 144 6.95 14.10 -3.98
CA GLY A 144 8.41 14.25 -4.02
C GLY A 144 9.10 13.37 -2.98
N SER A 145 10.40 13.12 -3.15
CA SER A 145 11.19 12.16 -2.36
C SER A 145 11.05 12.27 -0.83
N GLY A 146 11.06 13.48 -0.28
CA GLY A 146 10.91 13.71 1.17
C GLY A 146 9.52 13.34 1.69
N ALA A 147 8.47 13.77 0.97
CA ALA A 147 7.10 13.43 1.31
C ALA A 147 6.84 11.92 1.13
N GLU A 148 7.36 11.33 0.05
CA GLU A 148 7.26 9.88 -0.21
C GLU A 148 7.90 9.07 0.92
N THR A 149 9.12 9.41 1.33
CA THR A 149 9.83 8.74 2.43
C THR A 149 9.02 8.79 3.72
N ASN A 150 8.48 9.96 4.07
CA ASN A 150 7.72 10.14 5.30
C ASN A 150 6.31 9.50 5.24
N THR A 151 5.68 9.44 4.06
CA THR A 151 4.44 8.67 3.85
C THR A 151 4.70 7.18 4.07
N LEU A 152 5.76 6.61 3.50
CA LEU A 152 6.14 5.21 3.73
C LEU A 152 6.48 4.97 5.20
N LYS A 153 7.14 5.92 5.87
CA LYS A 153 7.41 5.86 7.32
C LYS A 153 6.13 5.88 8.15
N ALA A 154 5.15 6.71 7.79
CA ALA A 154 3.85 6.76 8.47
C ALA A 154 3.08 5.43 8.34
N ILE A 155 3.07 4.83 7.14
CA ILE A 155 2.49 3.51 6.91
C ILE A 155 3.25 2.45 7.72
N CYS A 156 4.58 2.43 7.60
CA CYS A 156 5.45 1.50 8.33
C CYS A 156 5.20 1.56 9.84
N ASN A 157 5.17 2.76 10.43
CA ASN A 157 4.95 2.94 11.85
C ASN A 157 3.54 2.53 12.28
N THR A 158 2.51 2.81 11.47
CA THR A 158 1.11 2.42 11.80
C THR A 158 0.96 0.90 11.87
N PHE A 159 1.48 0.19 10.87
CA PHE A 159 1.39 -1.27 10.84
C PHE A 159 2.36 -1.94 11.82
N GLY A 160 3.59 -1.43 11.91
CA GLY A 160 4.60 -1.95 12.82
C GLY A 160 4.21 -1.83 14.29
N ASP A 161 3.72 -0.66 14.70
CA ASP A 161 3.26 -0.41 16.06
C ASP A 161 2.03 -1.27 16.40
N TYR A 162 1.05 -1.35 15.48
CA TYR A 162 -0.18 -2.11 15.71
C TYR A 162 0.06 -3.62 15.80
N PHE A 163 0.81 -4.20 14.85
CA PHE A 163 1.10 -5.64 14.82
C PHE A 163 2.28 -6.03 15.72
N ASN A 164 2.89 -5.05 16.41
CA ASN A 164 4.06 -5.24 17.26
C ASN A 164 5.20 -5.97 16.53
N VAL A 165 5.52 -5.49 15.32
CA VAL A 165 6.64 -5.98 14.49
C VAL A 165 7.66 -4.88 14.23
N SER A 166 8.94 -5.23 14.10
CA SER A 166 10.00 -4.22 13.87
C SER A 166 10.16 -3.80 12.41
N ASN A 167 9.63 -4.56 11.45
CA ASN A 167 9.88 -4.34 10.03
C ASN A 167 8.60 -4.45 9.18
N VAL A 168 8.48 -3.60 8.16
CA VAL A 168 7.36 -3.61 7.22
C VAL A 168 7.89 -3.72 5.79
N ILE A 169 7.50 -4.77 5.07
CA ILE A 169 7.77 -4.91 3.63
C ILE A 169 6.61 -4.29 2.88
N ILE A 170 6.89 -3.44 1.90
CA ILE A 170 5.88 -2.82 1.05
C ILE A 170 6.11 -3.26 -0.39
N ASN A 171 5.09 -3.84 -0.99
CA ASN A 171 5.05 -4.28 -2.37
C ASN A 171 3.94 -3.56 -3.15
N LEU A 172 4.14 -3.45 -4.46
CA LEU A 172 3.17 -2.95 -5.43
C LEU A 172 2.88 -4.07 -6.45
N ASP A 173 1.66 -4.58 -6.48
CA ASP A 173 1.26 -5.75 -7.29
C ASP A 173 2.29 -6.91 -7.18
N ASP A 174 2.58 -7.32 -5.95
CA ASP A 174 3.51 -8.39 -5.58
C ASP A 174 4.98 -8.16 -5.97
N LYS A 175 5.35 -6.94 -6.38
CA LYS A 175 6.74 -6.54 -6.65
C LYS A 175 7.27 -5.62 -5.56
N PRO A 176 8.58 -5.65 -5.25
CA PRO A 176 9.18 -4.73 -4.28
C PRO A 176 8.86 -3.27 -4.62
N TYR A 177 8.60 -2.46 -3.59
CA TYR A 177 8.32 -1.05 -3.77
C TYR A 177 9.38 -0.36 -4.62
N THR A 178 8.95 0.30 -5.68
CA THR A 178 9.82 1.05 -6.57
C THR A 178 9.13 2.32 -7.03
N SER A 179 9.84 3.44 -6.94
CA SER A 179 9.43 4.75 -7.43
C SER A 179 10.58 5.46 -8.14
N GLY A 180 10.39 6.73 -8.50
CA GLY A 180 11.45 7.58 -9.03
C GLY A 180 12.50 8.00 -7.99
N HIS A 181 12.30 7.72 -6.70
CA HIS A 181 13.20 8.14 -5.62
C HIS A 181 13.67 6.99 -4.73
N ILE A 182 12.88 5.92 -4.62
CA ILE A 182 13.15 4.78 -3.74
C ILE A 182 13.12 3.50 -4.58
N LEU A 183 14.15 2.67 -4.43
CA LEU A 183 14.26 1.36 -5.06
C LEU A 183 14.52 0.31 -3.98
N MET A 184 13.52 -0.53 -3.72
CA MET A 184 13.63 -1.67 -2.82
C MET A 184 13.95 -2.94 -3.61
N LYS A 185 14.74 -3.83 -3.02
CA LYS A 185 14.94 -5.20 -3.53
C LYS A 185 13.95 -6.15 -2.89
N ASP A 186 13.90 -7.36 -3.42
CA ASP A 186 13.08 -8.42 -2.84
C ASP A 186 13.50 -8.73 -1.40
N GLY A 187 12.52 -8.74 -0.49
CA GLY A 187 12.71 -8.91 0.94
C GLY A 187 13.22 -7.67 1.69
N ASP A 188 13.58 -6.56 1.01
CA ASP A 188 13.92 -5.32 1.71
C ASP A 188 12.70 -4.81 2.49
N SER A 189 12.96 -4.24 3.67
CA SER A 189 11.91 -3.75 4.56
C SER A 189 12.21 -2.33 5.05
N PHE A 190 11.14 -1.61 5.37
CA PHE A 190 11.18 -0.38 6.13
C PHE A 190 11.23 -0.71 7.61
N LYS A 191 12.13 -0.07 8.34
CA LYS A 191 12.25 -0.26 9.79
C LYS A 191 11.29 0.66 10.54
N VAL A 192 10.60 0.10 11.52
CA VAL A 192 9.70 0.83 12.40
C VAL A 192 10.53 1.73 13.33
N ASP A 193 10.18 3.01 13.38
CA ASP A 193 10.83 4.00 14.24
C ASP A 193 9.84 5.08 14.69
N THR A 194 9.33 4.92 15.91
CA THR A 194 8.35 5.80 16.55
C THR A 194 8.98 6.77 17.57
N ASN A 195 10.29 6.68 17.82
CA ASN A 195 10.94 7.43 18.92
C ASN A 195 10.85 8.95 18.79
N ASN A 196 10.77 9.45 17.55
CA ASN A 196 10.73 10.89 17.25
C ASN A 196 9.35 11.38 16.79
N SER A 197 8.31 10.56 16.94
CA SER A 197 6.95 10.97 16.58
C SER A 197 6.30 11.82 17.66
N ILE A 198 5.47 12.78 17.26
CA ILE A 198 4.75 13.69 18.17
C ILE A 198 3.27 13.33 18.20
N GLU A 199 2.69 13.19 19.39
CA GLU A 199 1.24 13.06 19.53
C GLU A 199 0.54 14.38 19.19
N LEU A 200 -0.43 14.36 18.29
CA LEU A 200 -1.34 15.46 18.07
C LEU A 200 -2.35 15.51 19.22
N LYS A 201 -2.42 16.65 19.89
CA LYS A 201 -3.34 16.92 21.02
C LYS A 201 -4.55 17.72 20.58
#